data_AF-A0A7K5W8E8-F1
#
_entry.id   AF-A0A7K5W8E8-F1
#
_cell.length_a   1.000
_cell.length_b   1.000
_cell.length_c   1.000
_cell.angle_alpha   90.00
_cell.angle_beta   90.00
_cell.angle_gamma   90.00
#
_symmetry.space_group_name_H-M   'P 1'
#
loop_
_entity.id
_entity.type
_entity.pdbx_description
1 polymer ?
#
loop_
_entity_poly.entity_id
_entity_poly.type
_entity_poly.pdbx_seq_one_letter_code
_entity_poly.pdbx_strand_id
1 'polypeptide(L)'
;MWPCLLLALALLGTSAASHPAPHQLQGVPASETAQLRYAVVRKLRTYAGAQDYCQNTYRGQLASVHSSARNKELQQLAKTYHIFISPWIGAVTSRREGKWESYWEDSSPWNYANWAPTQPLHIVTTCTTLSIRDGLWRSRFCFQLRPFICQY
;
A
#
# COMPACT_ATOMS: atom_id res chain seq x y z
N MET A 1 -35.34 -8.50 -79.75
CA MET A 1 -35.25 -9.98 -79.76
C MET A 1 -33.89 -10.33 -79.16
N TRP A 2 -33.87 -11.01 -78.01
CA TRP A 2 -32.66 -11.58 -77.35
C TRP A 2 -31.91 -12.57 -78.29
N PRO A 3 -30.72 -13.13 -77.96
CA PRO A 3 -29.89 -13.09 -76.73
C PRO A 3 -28.38 -12.86 -77.07
N CYS A 4 -27.42 -12.81 -76.14
CA CYS A 4 -26.65 -13.98 -75.68
C CYS A 4 -25.51 -13.54 -74.75
N LEU A 5 -25.23 -14.39 -73.77
CA LEU A 5 -24.10 -14.35 -72.85
C LEU A 5 -22.76 -14.62 -73.57
N LEU A 6 -21.67 -13.96 -73.13
CA LEU A 6 -20.50 -14.58 -72.44
C LEU A 6 -19.20 -13.75 -72.60
N LEU A 7 -18.57 -13.51 -71.44
CA LEU A 7 -17.13 -13.49 -71.13
C LEU A 7 -16.17 -12.60 -71.95
N ALA A 8 -15.64 -11.57 -71.29
CA ALA A 8 -14.20 -11.26 -71.35
C ALA A 8 -13.76 -10.43 -70.14
N LEU A 9 -12.62 -10.82 -69.58
CA LEU A 9 -11.91 -10.21 -68.46
C LEU A 9 -11.44 -8.78 -68.78
N ALA A 10 -11.29 -7.96 -67.74
CA ALA A 10 -10.00 -7.36 -67.33
C ALA A 10 -10.12 -5.92 -66.77
N LEU A 11 -9.61 -5.80 -65.55
CA LEU A 11 -8.74 -4.74 -65.03
C LEU A 11 -9.33 -3.46 -64.40
N LEU A 12 -8.55 -3.04 -63.38
CA LEU A 12 -8.52 -1.78 -62.63
C LEU A 12 -9.53 -1.75 -61.47
N GLY A 13 -9.12 -1.92 -60.20
CA GLY A 13 -8.12 -1.08 -59.52
C GLY A 13 -8.76 0.31 -59.34
N THR A 14 -9.07 0.83 -58.17
CA THR A 14 -8.57 0.61 -56.81
C THR A 14 -9.71 0.92 -55.82
N SER A 15 -9.94 0.05 -54.85
CA SER A 15 -10.81 0.34 -53.71
C SER A 15 -10.28 1.55 -52.96
N ALA A 16 -11.18 2.46 -52.59
CA ALA A 16 -10.95 3.63 -51.77
C ALA A 16 -9.99 3.30 -50.60
N ALA A 17 -8.89 4.05 -50.51
CA ALA A 17 -8.03 4.05 -49.34
C ALA A 17 -8.86 4.53 -48.14
N SER A 18 -9.32 3.56 -47.33
CA SER A 18 -9.85 3.82 -46.01
C SER A 18 -8.71 4.40 -45.17
N HIS A 19 -8.96 5.59 -44.60
CA HIS A 19 -8.06 6.23 -43.67
C HIS A 19 -7.65 5.25 -42.55
N PRO A 20 -6.36 5.16 -42.19
CA PRO A 20 -5.97 4.38 -41.03
C PRO A 20 -6.57 5.03 -39.78
N ALA A 21 -7.33 4.23 -39.02
CA ALA A 21 -7.84 4.64 -37.72
C ALA A 21 -6.66 5.08 -36.82
N PRO A 22 -6.85 6.10 -35.98
CA PRO A 22 -5.83 6.47 -35.01
C PRO A 22 -5.56 5.27 -34.12
N HIS A 23 -4.29 4.84 -34.10
CA HIS A 23 -3.80 3.80 -33.20
C HIS A 23 -4.28 4.13 -31.79
N GLN A 24 -5.19 3.29 -31.28
CA GLN A 24 -5.49 3.24 -29.86
C GLN A 24 -4.17 3.02 -29.15
N LEU A 25 -3.75 4.00 -28.35
CA LEU A 25 -2.80 3.74 -27.28
C LEU A 25 -3.42 2.64 -26.44
N GLN A 26 -2.91 1.42 -26.61
CA GLN A 26 -3.29 0.26 -25.82
C GLN A 26 -3.17 0.69 -24.36
N GLY A 27 -4.29 0.65 -23.65
CA GLY A 27 -4.30 0.90 -22.22
C GLY A 27 -3.31 -0.05 -21.58
N VAL A 28 -2.27 0.52 -20.96
CA VAL A 28 -1.47 -0.22 -19.99
C VAL A 28 -2.47 -0.80 -18.98
N PRO A 29 -2.50 -2.12 -18.75
CA PRO A 29 -3.38 -2.68 -17.75
C PRO A 29 -3.11 -2.00 -16.42
N ALA A 30 -4.15 -1.38 -15.85
CA ALA A 30 -4.09 -0.96 -14.46
C ALA A 30 -3.84 -2.22 -13.61
N SER A 31 -2.89 -2.12 -12.68
CA SER A 31 -2.54 -3.14 -11.68
C SER A 31 -1.57 -4.24 -12.13
N GLU A 32 -0.34 -3.84 -12.48
CA GLU A 32 0.77 -4.39 -11.70
C GLU A 32 0.86 -3.54 -10.42
N THR A 33 -0.02 -3.83 -9.45
CA THR A 33 0.11 -3.24 -8.13
C THR A 33 1.45 -3.71 -7.61
N ALA A 34 2.42 -2.79 -7.51
CA ALA A 34 3.74 -3.08 -6.97
C ALA A 34 3.56 -3.91 -5.70
N GLN A 35 4.10 -5.14 -5.72
CA GLN A 35 3.92 -6.08 -4.62
C GLN A 35 4.65 -5.53 -3.40
N LEU A 36 3.91 -4.86 -2.52
CA LEU A 36 4.43 -4.28 -1.29
C LEU A 36 5.04 -5.38 -0.40
N ARG A 37 6.32 -5.25 -0.08
CA ARG A 37 7.06 -6.20 0.76
C ARG A 37 7.17 -5.68 2.18
N TYR A 38 7.40 -6.59 3.12
CA TYR A 38 7.54 -6.26 4.53
C TYR A 38 8.77 -6.90 5.16
N ALA A 39 9.38 -6.20 6.11
CA ALA A 39 10.45 -6.73 6.95
C ALA A 39 10.15 -6.45 8.43
N VAL A 40 10.20 -7.49 9.26
CA VAL A 40 10.14 -7.34 10.71
C VAL A 40 11.55 -7.20 11.24
N VAL A 41 11.84 -6.06 11.87
CA VAL A 41 13.17 -5.75 12.40
C VAL A 41 13.15 -5.91 13.91
N ARG A 42 13.96 -6.85 14.42
CA ARG A 42 14.06 -7.16 15.87
C ARG A 42 14.85 -6.12 16.68
N LYS A 43 15.58 -5.23 16.02
CA LYS A 43 16.34 -4.15 16.68
C LYS A 43 15.36 -3.24 17.41
N LEU A 44 15.71 -2.86 18.64
CA LEU A 44 14.90 -1.92 19.41
C LEU A 44 15.26 -0.48 19.06
N ARG A 45 14.28 0.29 18.62
CA ARG A 45 14.43 1.70 18.24
C ARG A 45 13.23 2.51 18.74
N THR A 46 13.45 3.81 18.95
CA THR A 46 12.36 4.78 19.04
C THR A 46 11.58 4.79 17.73
N TYR A 47 10.38 5.38 17.72
CA TYR A 47 9.61 5.46 16.49
C TYR A 47 10.38 6.15 15.36
N ALA A 48 10.98 7.32 15.64
CA ALA A 48 11.80 8.04 14.67
C ALA A 48 12.99 7.20 14.18
N GLY A 49 13.74 6.56 15.10
CA GLY A 49 14.87 5.72 14.71
C GLY A 49 14.45 4.45 13.95
N ALA A 50 13.22 3.98 14.11
CA ALA A 50 12.66 2.87 13.35
C ALA A 50 12.29 3.32 11.93
N GLN A 51 11.67 4.51 11.79
CA GLN A 51 11.39 5.12 10.49
C GLN A 51 12.68 5.36 9.71
N ASP A 52 13.69 5.98 10.33
CA ASP A 52 15.01 6.19 9.72
C ASP A 52 15.64 4.87 9.28
N TYR A 53 15.48 3.80 10.06
CA TYR A 53 16.00 2.49 9.69
C TYR A 53 15.32 1.95 8.43
N CYS A 54 13.99 2.04 8.34
CA CYS A 54 13.24 1.59 7.16
C CYS A 54 13.64 2.37 5.90
N GLN A 55 13.79 3.69 6.01
CA GLN A 55 14.22 4.56 4.92
C GLN A 55 15.65 4.25 4.46
N ASN A 56 16.58 4.06 5.39
CA ASN A 56 17.99 3.87 5.07
C ASN A 56 18.33 2.44 4.62
N THR A 57 17.64 1.43 5.17
CA THR A 57 17.96 0.01 4.90
C THR A 57 17.16 -0.56 3.74
N TYR A 58 15.88 -0.19 3.64
CA TYR A 58 14.96 -0.79 2.67
C TYR A 58 14.49 0.20 1.60
N ARG A 59 14.90 1.48 1.66
CA ARG A 59 14.31 2.56 0.86
C ARG A 59 12.79 2.62 1.02
N GLY A 60 12.33 2.26 2.21
CA GLY A 60 10.94 2.10 2.56
C GLY A 60 10.55 2.95 3.77
N GLN A 61 9.45 2.59 4.40
CA GLN A 61 8.88 3.33 5.54
C GLN A 61 8.35 2.35 6.58
N LEU A 62 7.98 2.82 7.76
CA LEU A 62 7.19 2.01 8.68
C LEU A 62 5.87 1.60 8.01
N ALA A 63 5.45 0.37 8.26
CA ALA A 63 4.34 -0.25 7.54
C ALA A 63 3.01 0.46 7.77
N SER A 64 2.32 0.82 6.69
CA SER A 64 0.91 1.20 6.68
C SER A 64 0.02 -0.02 6.47
N VAL A 65 -1.23 0.08 6.92
CA VAL A 65 -2.19 -1.03 6.92
C VAL A 65 -3.54 -0.54 6.40
N HIS A 66 -3.97 -1.08 5.25
CA HIS A 66 -5.16 -0.64 4.53
C HIS A 66 -6.29 -1.69 4.48
N SER A 67 -6.14 -2.81 5.18
CA SER A 67 -7.16 -3.85 5.25
C SER A 67 -6.96 -4.78 6.43
N SER A 68 -8.03 -5.48 6.83
CA SER A 68 -7.98 -6.52 7.86
C SER A 68 -7.10 -7.71 7.44
N ALA A 69 -7.11 -8.06 6.16
CA ALA A 69 -6.25 -9.10 5.60
C ALA A 69 -4.76 -8.74 5.78
N ARG A 70 -4.38 -7.51 5.42
CA ARG A 70 -3.00 -7.01 5.60
C ARG A 70 -2.63 -6.91 7.08
N ASN A 71 -3.54 -6.46 7.95
CA ASN A 71 -3.31 -6.44 9.39
C ASN A 71 -2.98 -7.84 9.95
N LYS A 72 -3.78 -8.84 9.56
CA LYS A 72 -3.60 -10.23 9.98
C LYS A 72 -2.30 -10.82 9.44
N GLU A 73 -1.96 -10.53 8.18
CA GLU A 73 -0.70 -10.93 7.57
C GLU A 73 0.50 -10.41 8.37
N LEU A 74 0.56 -9.11 8.66
CA LEU A 74 1.64 -8.51 9.45
C LEU A 74 1.68 -9.04 10.88
N GLN A 75 0.53 -9.31 11.49
CA GLN A 75 0.47 -9.93 12.81
C GLN A 75 1.12 -11.33 12.80
N GLN A 76 0.78 -12.17 11.81
CA GLN A 76 1.34 -13.52 11.73
C GLN A 76 2.82 -13.48 11.37
N LEU A 77 3.22 -12.61 10.46
CA LEU A 77 4.63 -12.39 10.14
C LEU A 77 5.41 -11.98 11.39
N ALA A 78 4.92 -11.02 12.18
CA ALA A 78 5.59 -10.57 13.40
C ALA A 78 5.73 -11.69 14.46
N LYS A 79 4.79 -12.62 14.56
CA LYS A 79 4.88 -13.76 15.49
C LYS A 79 6.03 -14.71 15.18
N THR A 80 6.41 -14.88 13.90
CA THR A 80 7.51 -15.80 13.53
C THR A 80 8.89 -15.27 13.94
N TYR A 81 9.00 -13.99 14.29
CA TYR A 81 10.27 -13.36 14.69
C TYR A 81 10.57 -13.46 16.19
N HIS A 82 9.74 -14.18 16.95
CA HIS A 82 9.90 -14.39 18.40
C HIS A 82 10.11 -13.08 19.19
N ILE A 83 9.42 -12.02 18.80
CA ILE A 83 9.42 -10.75 19.53
C ILE A 83 8.40 -10.80 20.68
N PHE A 84 8.79 -10.29 21.85
CA PHE A 84 7.94 -10.32 23.06
C PHE A 84 7.14 -9.04 23.28
N ILE A 85 7.53 -7.95 22.62
CA ILE A 85 6.87 -6.65 22.68
C ILE A 85 6.33 -6.26 21.31
N SER A 86 5.18 -5.61 21.30
CA SER A 86 4.48 -5.19 20.08
C SER A 86 5.36 -4.26 19.23
N PRO A 87 5.54 -4.54 17.93
CA PRO A 87 6.34 -3.72 17.04
C PRO A 87 5.63 -2.42 16.65
N TRP A 88 6.42 -1.40 16.29
CA TRP A 88 5.92 -0.20 15.63
C TRP A 88 5.36 -0.52 14.24
N ILE A 89 4.28 0.18 13.89
CA ILE A 89 3.76 0.36 12.53
C ILE A 89 3.68 1.85 12.22
N GLY A 90 3.51 2.24 10.96
CA GLY A 90 3.67 3.61 10.48
C GLY A 90 2.59 4.60 10.90
N ALA A 91 1.71 4.28 11.85
CA ALA A 91 0.65 5.19 12.28
C ALA A 91 1.11 6.09 13.44
N VAL A 92 0.81 7.38 13.33
CA VAL A 92 0.98 8.40 14.38
C VAL A 92 -0.37 9.03 14.68
N THR A 93 -0.65 9.27 15.96
CA THR A 93 -1.79 10.08 16.40
C THR A 93 -1.26 11.38 16.99
N SER A 94 -1.63 12.53 16.42
CA SER A 94 -1.19 13.85 16.89
C SER A 94 -2.30 14.90 16.74
N ARG A 95 -2.15 16.05 17.41
CA ARG A 95 -3.10 17.16 17.25
C ARG A 95 -2.75 17.97 16.00
N ARG A 96 -3.65 17.98 15.02
CA ARG A 96 -3.56 18.74 13.76
C ARG A 96 -4.78 19.65 13.66
N GLU A 97 -4.56 20.94 13.36
CA GLU A 97 -5.64 21.93 13.22
C GLU A 97 -6.64 21.93 14.40
N GLY A 98 -6.13 21.75 15.62
CA GLY A 98 -6.93 21.71 16.84
C GLY A 98 -7.64 20.38 17.14
N LYS A 99 -7.64 19.41 16.23
CA LYS A 99 -8.27 18.09 16.37
C LYS A 99 -7.24 16.97 16.50
N TRP A 100 -7.61 15.89 17.18
CA TRP A 100 -6.79 14.68 17.25
C TRP A 100 -7.04 13.84 16.00
N GLU A 101 -5.96 13.52 15.30
CA GLU A 101 -6.00 12.78 14.05
C GLU A 101 -4.93 11.70 14.03
N SER A 102 -5.26 10.58 13.39
CA SER A 102 -4.29 9.52 13.09
C SER A 102 -3.99 9.51 11.60
N TYR A 103 -2.72 9.32 11.25
CA TYR A 103 -2.25 9.32 9.87
C TYR A 103 -1.08 8.34 9.73
N TRP A 104 -0.81 7.94 8.50
CA TRP A 104 0.35 7.14 8.16
C TRP A 104 1.55 8.03 7.82
N GLU A 105 2.74 7.61 8.26
CA GLU A 105 4.01 8.28 7.97
C GLU A 105 4.30 8.33 6.46
N ASP A 106 3.84 7.32 5.71
CA ASP A 106 3.96 7.24 4.25
C ASP A 106 2.97 8.10 3.48
N SER A 107 2.15 8.90 4.18
CA SER A 107 1.11 9.74 3.60
C SER A 107 0.03 8.98 2.81
N SER A 108 -0.05 7.66 2.99
CA SER A 108 -1.13 6.85 2.41
C SER A 108 -2.49 7.16 3.06
N PRO A 109 -3.62 6.85 2.39
CA PRO A 109 -4.94 7.15 2.93
C PRO A 109 -5.23 6.45 4.27
N TRP A 110 -5.82 7.20 5.20
CA TRP A 110 -6.34 6.64 6.46
C TRP A 110 -7.72 6.00 6.24
N ASN A 111 -7.74 4.80 5.65
CA ASN A 111 -8.95 4.09 5.22
C ASN A 111 -9.24 2.81 6.02
N TYR A 112 -8.38 2.45 6.98
CA TYR A 112 -8.54 1.28 7.83
C TYR A 112 -7.98 1.56 9.22
N ALA A 113 -8.65 1.02 10.23
CA ALA A 113 -8.20 1.10 11.61
C ALA A 113 -8.52 -0.19 12.36
N ASN A 114 -7.57 -0.66 13.19
CA ASN A 114 -7.78 -1.83 14.05
C ASN A 114 -7.46 -1.51 15.51
N TRP A 115 -7.89 -0.34 15.99
CA TRP A 115 -7.63 0.12 17.35
C TRP A 115 -8.19 -0.82 18.42
N ALA A 116 -7.42 -1.01 19.49
CA ALA A 116 -7.96 -1.59 20.70
C ALA A 116 -9.03 -0.67 21.32
N PRO A 117 -9.91 -1.18 22.19
CA PRO A 117 -10.82 -0.34 22.96
C PRO A 117 -10.04 0.80 23.65
N THR A 118 -10.63 2.00 23.65
CA THR A 118 -10.06 3.24 24.21
C THR A 118 -8.80 3.78 23.51
N GLN A 119 -8.50 3.29 22.31
CA GLN A 119 -7.41 3.78 21.45
C GLN A 119 -7.97 4.47 20.19
N PRO A 120 -7.22 5.40 19.56
CA PRO A 120 -5.94 5.94 20.03
C PRO A 120 -6.12 6.92 21.21
N LEU A 121 -5.03 7.23 21.89
CA LEU A 121 -5.04 8.19 22.99
C LEU A 121 -5.02 9.62 22.44
N HIS A 122 -6.07 10.38 22.74
CA HIS A 122 -6.26 11.77 22.30
C HIS A 122 -5.83 12.79 23.37
N ILE A 123 -4.63 12.61 23.93
CA ILE A 123 -4.11 13.45 25.03
C ILE A 123 -2.71 14.00 24.75
N VAL A 124 -1.90 13.26 23.99
CA VAL A 124 -0.52 13.58 23.63
C VAL A 124 -0.23 12.92 22.29
N THR A 125 0.77 13.42 21.56
CA THR A 125 1.25 12.71 20.37
C THR A 125 1.72 11.32 20.75
N THR A 126 1.16 10.31 20.10
CA THR A 126 1.50 8.90 20.32
C THR A 126 1.78 8.21 18.99
N CYS A 127 2.56 7.14 19.08
CA CYS A 127 2.93 6.30 17.97
C CYS A 127 2.28 4.92 18.13
N THR A 128 2.09 4.22 17.02
CA THR A 128 1.21 3.05 17.00
C THR A 128 1.98 1.75 16.97
N THR A 129 1.58 0.83 17.85
CA THR A 129 2.08 -0.54 17.84
C THR A 129 1.02 -1.53 17.38
N LEU A 130 1.42 -2.53 16.60
CA LEU A 130 0.61 -3.68 16.25
C LEU A 130 0.80 -4.78 17.30
N SER A 131 -0.25 -5.16 18.02
CA SER A 131 -0.13 -6.26 18.97
C SER A 131 -0.08 -7.61 18.27
N ILE A 132 0.99 -8.36 18.50
CA ILE A 132 1.11 -9.72 17.98
C ILE A 132 0.08 -10.68 18.59
N ARG A 133 -0.50 -10.38 19.77
CA ARG A 133 -1.44 -11.29 20.44
C ARG A 133 -2.82 -11.27 19.80
N ASP A 134 -3.41 -10.09 19.66
CA ASP A 134 -4.79 -9.87 19.22
C ASP A 134 -4.92 -9.09 17.91
N GLY A 135 -3.79 -8.63 17.33
CA GLY A 135 -3.78 -7.86 16.10
C GLY A 135 -4.21 -6.40 16.27
N LEU A 136 -4.61 -6.00 17.48
CA LEU A 136 -5.15 -4.67 17.77
C LEU A 136 -4.04 -3.63 17.96
N TRP A 137 -4.32 -2.40 17.52
CA TRP A 137 -3.41 -1.29 17.57
C TRP A 137 -3.48 -0.57 18.90
N ARG A 138 -2.32 -0.14 19.41
CA ARG A 138 -2.21 0.55 20.70
C ARG A 138 -1.25 1.73 20.60
N SER A 139 -1.66 2.83 21.22
CA SER A 139 -0.86 4.04 21.40
C SER A 139 0.26 3.78 22.40
N ARG A 140 1.45 4.27 22.06
CA ARG A 140 2.64 4.26 22.90
C ARG A 140 3.37 5.58 22.74
N PHE A 141 4.09 5.99 23.77
CA PHE A 141 4.98 7.12 23.67
C PHE A 141 6.07 6.83 22.64
N CYS A 142 6.27 7.75 21.69
CA CYS A 142 7.14 7.56 20.53
C CYS A 142 8.62 7.32 20.88
N PHE A 143 9.05 7.71 22.09
CA PHE A 143 10.40 7.49 22.59
C PHE A 143 10.64 6.06 23.14
N GLN A 144 9.62 5.21 23.20
CA GLN A 144 9.81 3.82 23.64
C GLN A 144 10.63 3.03 22.62
N LEU A 145 11.52 2.17 23.10
CA LEU A 145 12.31 1.27 22.26
C LEU A 145 11.52 0.01 21.94
N ARG A 146 11.26 -0.25 20.65
CA ARG A 146 10.48 -1.41 20.18
C ARG A 146 11.05 -1.97 18.88
N PRO A 147 10.80 -3.27 18.57
CA PRO A 147 10.93 -3.77 17.21
C PRO A 147 9.95 -3.04 16.29
N PHE A 148 10.05 -3.23 14.99
CA PHE A 148 9.24 -2.48 14.04
C PHE A 148 9.07 -3.24 12.73
N ILE A 149 8.04 -2.87 11.97
CA ILE A 149 7.76 -3.44 10.65
C ILE A 149 7.99 -2.37 9.60
N CYS A 150 8.91 -2.63 8.67
CA CYS A 150 9.11 -1.81 7.48
C CYS A 150 8.27 -2.34 6.32
N GLN A 151 7.86 -1.45 5.43
CA GLN A 151 7.33 -1.75 4.11
C GLN A 151 8.20 -1.12 3.02
N TYR A 152 8.34 -1.77 1.87
CA TYR A 152 9.15 -1.34 0.73
C TYR A 152 8.79 -2.08 -0.55
#